data_AF-A0AAD7MBT2-F1
#
_entry.id   AF-A0AAD7MBT2-F1
#
_cell.length_a   1.000
_cell.length_b   1.000
_cell.length_c   1.000
_cell.angle_alpha   90.00
_cell.angle_beta   90.00
_cell.angle_gamma   90.00
#
_symmetry.space_group_name_H-M   'P 1'
#
loop_
_entity.id
_entity.type
_entity.pdbx_description
1 polymer ?
#
loop_
_entity_poly.entity_id
_entity_poly.type
_entity_poly.pdbx_seq_one_letter_code
_entity_poly.pdbx_strand_id
1 'polypeptide(L)'
;LQFIKEKLAGHVAAQHKFTDQSKSFCAPGTRVQIKADILKWLSPQPGTKERIFWMTGIAGSGKSTLSATIVDNLREKGTLIAAQFFISRNILETTDPAKLIPTIAQQLA
;
A
#
# COMPACT_ATOMS: atom_id res chain seq x y z
N LEU A 1 -0.23 -23.90 -2.58
CA LEU A 1 0.02 -22.71 -1.73
C LEU A 1 1.35 -22.81 -0.98
N GLN A 2 1.62 -23.91 -0.25
CA GLN A 2 2.91 -24.18 0.40
C GLN A 2 4.12 -23.98 -0.54
N PHE A 3 4.05 -24.57 -1.73
CA PHE A 3 5.09 -24.47 -2.76
C PHE A 3 5.47 -23.04 -3.16
N ILE A 4 4.49 -22.14 -3.29
CA ILE A 4 4.75 -20.73 -3.64
C ILE A 4 5.46 -20.03 -2.47
N LYS A 5 5.01 -20.27 -1.24
CA LYS A 5 5.63 -19.69 -0.04
C LYS A 5 7.08 -20.15 0.11
N GLU A 6 7.36 -21.43 -0.11
CA GLU A 6 8.71 -22.00 -0.04
C GLU A 6 9.64 -21.45 -1.14
N LYS A 7 9.18 -21.42 -2.40
CA LYS A 7 9.99 -20.89 -3.53
C LYS A 7 10.29 -19.40 -3.38
N LEU A 8 9.37 -18.63 -2.82
CA LEU A 8 9.51 -17.17 -2.70
C LEU A 8 10.15 -16.72 -1.39
N ALA A 9 10.34 -17.60 -0.39
CA ALA A 9 10.77 -17.23 0.96
C ALA A 9 12.03 -16.33 1.01
N GLY A 10 13.02 -16.58 0.14
CA GLY A 10 14.25 -15.76 0.06
C GLY A 10 14.12 -14.44 -0.71
N HIS A 11 13.01 -14.24 -1.42
CA HIS A 11 12.78 -13.12 -2.33
C HIS A 11 11.73 -12.13 -1.82
N VAL A 12 11.16 -12.38 -0.64
CA VAL A 12 10.14 -11.52 -0.03
C VAL A 12 10.80 -10.48 0.88
N ALA A 13 10.25 -9.26 0.89
CA ALA A 13 10.62 -8.25 1.87
C ALA A 13 9.84 -8.50 3.16
N ALA A 14 10.50 -8.60 4.32
CA ALA A 14 9.85 -8.88 5.59
C ALA A 14 8.93 -7.72 6.04
N GLN A 15 9.41 -6.47 5.97
CA GLN A 15 8.69 -5.28 6.43
C GLN A 15 7.96 -4.55 5.28
N HIS A 16 7.22 -5.31 4.46
CA HIS A 16 6.52 -4.79 3.27
C HIS A 16 5.17 -4.13 3.59
N LYS A 17 4.58 -4.36 4.76
CA LYS A 17 3.31 -3.73 5.14
C LYS A 17 3.59 -2.40 5.82
N PHE A 18 2.66 -1.46 5.66
CA PHE A 18 2.80 -0.16 6.31
C PHE A 18 2.95 -0.24 7.83
N THR A 19 2.19 -1.12 8.47
CA THR A 19 2.19 -1.35 9.93
C THR A 19 3.56 -1.80 10.45
N ASP A 20 4.32 -2.52 9.62
CA ASP A 20 5.64 -3.04 9.99
C ASP A 20 6.68 -1.90 10.05
N GLN A 21 6.38 -0.76 9.42
CA GLN A 21 7.32 0.35 9.25
C GLN A 21 7.13 1.47 10.28
N SER A 22 6.29 1.27 11.32
CA SER A 22 6.02 2.24 12.39
C SER A 22 5.63 3.65 11.89
N LYS A 23 4.89 3.70 10.80
CA LYS A 23 4.53 4.96 10.14
C LYS A 23 3.24 5.53 10.73
N SER A 24 3.12 6.86 10.74
CA SER A 24 1.95 7.58 11.28
C SER A 24 0.81 7.71 10.27
N PHE A 25 -0.40 7.90 10.78
CA PHE A 25 -1.59 8.26 9.99
C PHE A 25 -1.82 9.77 9.94
N CYS A 26 -2.74 10.21 9.09
CA CYS A 26 -3.18 11.60 9.08
C CYS A 26 -3.87 11.94 10.40
N ALA A 27 -3.63 13.15 10.92
CA ALA A 27 -4.35 13.63 12.08
C ALA A 27 -5.88 13.68 11.82
N PRO A 28 -6.71 13.44 12.85
CA PRO A 28 -8.17 13.54 12.74
C PRO A 28 -8.61 14.87 12.12
N GLY A 29 -9.66 14.84 11.29
CA GLY A 29 -10.20 16.05 10.65
C GLY A 29 -9.33 16.67 9.55
N THR A 30 -8.13 16.14 9.26
CA THR A 30 -7.26 16.66 8.19
C THR A 30 -7.50 15.94 6.87
N ARG A 31 -7.17 16.62 5.75
CA ARG A 31 -7.12 16.03 4.39
C ARG A 31 -8.41 15.32 3.99
N VAL A 32 -9.55 15.83 4.47
CA VAL A 32 -10.85 15.17 4.31
C VAL A 32 -11.23 15.02 2.84
N GLN A 33 -11.11 16.09 2.05
CA GLN A 33 -11.46 16.10 0.63
C GLN A 33 -10.61 15.12 -0.18
N ILE A 34 -9.27 15.23 -0.11
CA ILE A 34 -8.39 14.32 -0.85
C ILE A 34 -8.56 12.85 -0.45
N LYS A 35 -8.88 12.56 0.83
CA LYS A 35 -9.22 11.19 1.24
C LYS A 35 -10.51 10.70 0.57
N ALA A 36 -11.54 11.55 0.54
CA ALA A 36 -12.80 11.22 -0.12
C ALA A 36 -12.61 11.00 -1.62
N ASP A 37 -11.79 11.82 -2.29
CA ASP A 37 -11.49 11.68 -3.71
C ASP A 37 -10.79 10.36 -4.03
N ILE A 38 -9.80 9.97 -3.22
CA ILE A 38 -9.09 8.69 -3.38
C ILE A 38 -10.04 7.51 -3.15
N LEU A 39 -10.88 7.55 -2.11
CA LEU A 39 -11.85 6.49 -1.83
C LEU A 39 -12.90 6.36 -2.94
N LYS A 40 -13.31 7.49 -3.53
CA LYS A 40 -14.18 7.50 -4.71
C LYS A 40 -13.47 6.88 -5.92
N TRP A 41 -12.22 7.23 -6.17
CA TRP A 41 -11.42 6.64 -7.25
C TRP A 41 -11.23 5.13 -7.09
N LEU A 42 -11.07 4.64 -5.87
CA LEU A 42 -10.98 3.22 -5.54
C LEU A 42 -12.28 2.44 -5.75
N SER A 43 -13.39 3.12 -6.04
CA SER A 43 -14.70 2.53 -6.34
C SER A 43 -15.04 2.70 -7.83
N PRO A 44 -14.29 2.04 -8.74
CA PRO A 44 -14.45 2.23 -10.18
C PRO A 44 -15.84 1.79 -10.65
N GLN A 45 -16.36 2.51 -11.64
CA GLN A 45 -17.61 2.14 -12.32
C GLN A 45 -17.33 1.09 -13.40
N PRO A 46 -18.34 0.35 -13.88
CA PRO A 46 -18.20 -0.52 -15.03
C PRO A 46 -17.58 0.25 -16.22
N GLY A 47 -16.46 -0.26 -16.75
CA GLY A 47 -15.76 0.37 -17.87
C GLY A 47 -14.63 1.35 -17.49
N THR A 48 -14.38 1.62 -16.21
CA THR A 48 -13.20 2.39 -15.76
C THR A 48 -11.90 1.72 -16.21
N LYS A 49 -10.98 2.48 -16.82
CA LYS A 49 -9.70 1.99 -17.37
C LYS A 49 -8.50 2.36 -16.49
N GLU A 50 -8.67 3.31 -15.59
CA GLU A 50 -7.67 3.80 -14.66
C GLU A 50 -7.30 2.71 -13.66
N ARG A 51 -6.02 2.31 -13.65
CA ARG A 51 -5.49 1.28 -12.73
C ARG A 51 -4.45 1.81 -11.75
N ILE A 52 -3.96 3.02 -11.98
CA ILE A 52 -2.89 3.65 -11.20
C ILE A 52 -3.37 5.02 -10.74
N PHE A 53 -3.38 5.23 -9.43
CA PHE A 53 -3.59 6.55 -8.85
C PHE A 53 -2.24 7.18 -8.56
N TRP A 54 -1.96 8.33 -9.18
CA TRP A 54 -0.69 9.03 -9.03
C TRP A 54 -0.85 10.23 -8.09
N MET A 55 -0.24 10.16 -6.90
CA MET A 55 -0.27 11.22 -5.90
C MET A 55 1.02 12.04 -5.90
N THR A 56 0.92 13.32 -6.29
CA THR A 56 2.04 14.26 -6.31
C THR A 56 1.99 15.26 -5.15
N GLY A 57 3.10 15.95 -4.92
CA GLY A 57 3.21 17.01 -3.93
C GLY A 57 4.64 17.18 -3.43
N ILE A 58 4.90 18.29 -2.75
CA ILE A 58 6.24 18.62 -2.23
C ILE A 58 6.76 17.57 -1.25
N ALA A 59 8.09 17.48 -1.10
CA ALA A 59 8.69 16.62 -0.09
C ALA A 59 8.18 17.02 1.32
N GLY A 60 8.01 16.04 2.20
CA GLY A 60 7.45 16.29 3.54
C GLY A 60 5.95 16.55 3.60
N SER A 61 5.24 16.67 2.47
CA SER A 61 3.78 16.84 2.45
C SER A 61 2.98 15.62 2.91
N GLY A 62 3.58 14.61 3.55
CA GLY A 62 2.85 13.47 4.12
C GLY A 62 2.13 12.58 3.10
N LYS A 63 2.64 12.45 1.87
CA LYS A 63 2.06 11.55 0.85
C LYS A 63 1.97 10.10 1.35
N SER A 64 3.06 9.56 1.90
CA SER A 64 3.07 8.20 2.47
C SER A 64 2.10 8.04 3.65
N THR A 65 1.99 9.07 4.50
CA THR A 65 1.00 9.14 5.60
C THR A 65 -0.43 9.08 5.07
N LEU A 66 -0.72 9.77 3.96
CA LEU A 66 -2.03 9.74 3.32
C LEU A 66 -2.35 8.36 2.75
N SER A 67 -1.43 7.74 1.98
CA SER A 67 -1.61 6.39 1.43
C SER A 67 -1.95 5.37 2.52
N ALA A 68 -1.30 5.49 3.66
CA ALA A 68 -1.52 4.60 4.77
C ALA A 68 -2.84 4.80 5.49
N THR A 69 -3.24 6.05 5.67
CA THR A 69 -4.57 6.38 6.21
C THR A 69 -5.66 5.82 5.30
N ILE A 70 -5.46 5.83 3.98
CA ILE A 70 -6.39 5.22 3.03
C ILE A 70 -6.46 3.69 3.23
N VAL A 71 -5.31 3.01 3.30
CA VAL A 71 -5.25 1.57 3.53
C VAL A 71 -5.90 1.16 4.85
N ASP A 72 -5.70 1.96 5.90
CA ASP A 72 -6.31 1.74 7.21
C ASP A 72 -7.83 1.95 7.18
N ASN A 73 -8.31 3.04 6.57
CA ASN A 73 -9.75 3.27 6.36
C ASN A 73 -10.44 2.14 5.58
N LEU A 74 -9.75 1.58 4.56
CA LEU A 74 -10.27 0.45 3.79
C LEU A 74 -10.39 -0.80 4.67
N ARG A 75 -9.38 -1.06 5.52
CA ARG A 75 -9.41 -2.15 6.49
C ARG A 75 -10.55 -1.99 7.48
N GLU A 76 -10.73 -0.81 8.05
CA GLU A 76 -11.83 -0.50 8.99
C GLU A 76 -13.21 -0.72 8.36
N LYS A 77 -13.36 -0.40 7.07
CA LYS A 77 -14.59 -0.62 6.30
C LYS A 77 -14.78 -2.07 5.84
N GLY A 78 -13.88 -2.99 6.20
CA GLY A 78 -13.93 -4.38 5.76
C GLY A 78 -13.62 -4.58 4.27
N THR A 79 -13.04 -3.60 3.59
CA THR A 79 -12.61 -3.74 2.21
C THR A 79 -11.36 -4.61 2.14
N LEU A 80 -11.41 -5.68 1.35
CA LEU A 80 -10.29 -6.59 1.20
C LEU A 80 -9.17 -5.96 0.36
N ILE A 81 -7.98 -5.83 0.96
CA ILE A 81 -6.75 -5.49 0.24
C ILE A 81 -6.01 -6.80 -0.01
N ALA A 82 -5.99 -7.24 -1.28
CA ALA A 82 -5.43 -8.54 -1.64
C ALA A 82 -3.90 -8.61 -1.42
N ALA A 83 -3.19 -7.50 -1.64
CA ALA A 83 -1.77 -7.40 -1.36
C ALA A 83 -1.35 -5.93 -1.18
N GLN A 84 -0.23 -5.71 -0.50
CA GLN A 84 0.38 -4.39 -0.30
C GLN A 84 1.91 -4.46 -0.36
N PHE A 85 2.54 -3.35 -0.73
CA PHE A 85 3.98 -3.19 -0.63
C PHE A 85 4.34 -1.72 -0.42
N PHE A 86 4.98 -1.42 0.70
CA PHE A 86 5.40 -0.05 1.06
C PHE A 86 6.91 0.08 0.94
N ILE A 87 7.36 1.03 0.11
CA ILE A 87 8.78 1.35 -0.04
C ILE A 87 9.19 2.35 1.04
N SER A 88 10.25 2.03 1.79
CA SER A 88 10.84 2.93 2.78
C SER A 88 12.35 2.91 2.69
N ARG A 89 12.96 4.09 2.53
CA ARG A 89 14.43 4.24 2.48
C ARG A 89 15.15 3.77 3.73
N ASN A 90 14.44 3.68 4.86
CA ASN A 90 14.99 3.20 6.13
C ASN A 90 14.96 1.67 6.24
N ILE A 91 14.38 0.98 5.25
CA ILE A 91 14.18 -0.47 5.24
C ILE A 91 14.69 -0.99 3.89
N LEU A 92 15.99 -1.34 3.86
CA LEU A 92 16.72 -1.63 2.63
C LEU A 92 16.04 -2.68 1.74
N GLU A 93 15.48 -3.73 2.33
CA GLU A 93 14.78 -4.78 1.58
C GLU A 93 13.55 -4.28 0.81
N THR A 94 12.89 -3.22 1.26
CA THR A 94 11.74 -2.63 0.55
C THR A 94 12.17 -1.73 -0.60
N THR A 95 13.46 -1.39 -0.68
CA THR A 95 14.03 -0.59 -1.77
C THR A 95 14.57 -1.45 -2.91
N ASP A 96 14.69 -2.76 -2.71
CA ASP A 96 15.09 -3.71 -3.74
C ASP A 96 13.88 -4.04 -4.66
N PRO A 97 13.88 -3.59 -5.93
CA PRO A 97 12.77 -3.85 -6.84
C PRO A 97 12.57 -5.34 -7.12
N ALA A 98 13.61 -6.17 -6.98
CA ALA A 98 13.50 -7.61 -7.18
C ALA A 98 12.58 -8.28 -6.15
N LYS A 99 12.33 -7.62 -5.01
CA LYS A 99 11.46 -8.14 -3.95
C LYS A 99 9.99 -7.75 -4.10
N LEU A 100 9.65 -6.77 -4.94
CA LEU A 100 8.28 -6.28 -5.08
C LEU A 100 7.32 -7.38 -5.56
N ILE A 101 7.61 -7.97 -6.73
CA ILE A 101 6.72 -8.95 -7.36
C ILE A 101 6.62 -10.24 -6.54
N PRO A 102 7.71 -10.85 -6.03
CA PRO A 102 7.63 -12.01 -5.15
C PRO A 102 6.80 -11.76 -3.89
N THR A 103 6.94 -10.58 -3.28
CA THR A 103 6.19 -10.23 -2.06
C THR A 103 4.69 -10.10 -2.34
N ILE A 104 4.30 -9.51 -3.47
CA ILE A 104 2.89 -9.45 -3.88
C ILE A 104 2.37 -10.84 -4.23
N ALA A 105 3.12 -11.64 -4.98
CA ALA A 105 2.71 -13.00 -5.37
C ALA A 105 2.50 -13.91 -4.15
N GLN A 106 3.36 -13.81 -3.12
CA GLN A 106 3.19 -14.56 -1.88
C GLN A 106 1.93 -14.14 -1.09
N GLN A 107 1.58 -12.85 -1.11
CA GLN A 107 0.37 -12.35 -0.44
C GLN A 107 -0.93 -12.81 -1.11
N LEU A 108 -0.90 -13.00 -2.44
CA LEU A 108 -2.05 -13.43 -3.24
C LEU A 108 -2.25 -14.96 -3.26
N ALA A 109 -1.28 -15.73 -2.77
CA ALA A 109 -1.28 -17.19 -2.74
C ALA A 109 -1.87 -17.74 -1.45
#